data_AF-A0A2M7ZBX4-F1
#
_entry.id   AF-A0A2M7ZBX4-F1
#
_cell.length_a   1.000
_cell.length_b   1.000
_cell.length_c   1.000
_cell.angle_alpha   90.00
_cell.angle_beta   90.00
_cell.angle_gamma   90.00
#
_symmetry.space_group_name_H-M   'P 1'
#
loop_
_entity.id
_entity.type
_entity.pdbx_description
1 polymer ?
#
loop_
_entity_poly.entity_id
_entity_poly.type
_entity_poly.pdbx_seq_one_letter_code
_entity_poly.pdbx_strand_id
1 'polypeptide(L)' 'MQEPNIPQKSPYMVDVEPGKYWWCSCGKSAMQPFCDGSHRNL' A
#
# COMPACT_ATOMS: atom_id res chain seq x y z
N MET A 1 14.62 -3.46 3.95
CA MET A 1 13.52 -2.69 3.34
C MET A 1 14.05 -1.30 3.07
N GLN A 2 13.90 -0.79 1.85
CA GLN A 2 14.33 0.58 1.50
C GLN A 2 13.33 1.61 2.06
N GLU A 3 13.70 2.89 1.99
CA GLU A 3 12.87 4.00 2.44
C GLU A 3 11.50 4.01 1.72
N PRO A 4 10.38 4.17 2.45
CA PRO A 4 9.06 4.23 1.86
C PRO A 4 8.87 5.44 0.94
N ASN A 5 8.18 5.24 -0.19
CA ASN A 5 7.74 6.36 -1.03
C ASN A 5 6.45 6.97 -0.45
N ILE A 6 6.22 8.27 -0.64
CA ILE A 6 4.94 8.92 -0.35
C ILE A 6 4.07 8.82 -1.62
N PRO A 7 3.11 7.88 -1.72
CA PRO A 7 2.30 7.73 -2.92
C PRO A 7 1.35 8.91 -3.13
N GLN A 8 0.86 9.53 -2.05
CA GLN A 8 0.08 10.77 -2.06
C GLN A 8 0.11 11.45 -0.67
N LYS A 9 -0.28 12.73 -0.60
CA LYS A 9 -0.33 13.54 0.63
C LYS A 9 -1.72 13.58 1.29
N SER A 10 -2.56 12.58 1.01
CA SER A 10 -3.95 12.47 1.46
C SER A 10 -4.29 11.02 1.85
N PRO A 11 -5.31 10.78 2.69
CA PRO A 11 -5.72 9.42 3.05
C PRO A 11 -6.40 8.69 1.89
N TYR A 12 -6.35 7.36 1.92
CA TYR A 12 -7.17 6.49 1.08
C TYR A 12 -8.44 6.12 1.84
N MET A 13 -9.58 6.62 1.39
CA MET A 13 -10.89 6.21 1.90
C MET A 13 -11.36 4.99 1.11
N VAL A 14 -11.59 3.87 1.79
CA VAL A 14 -12.03 2.61 1.18
C VAL A 14 -13.06 1.94 2.08
N ASP A 15 -14.18 1.57 1.50
CA ASP A 15 -15.15 0.69 2.13
C ASP A 15 -14.64 -0.76 2.02
N VAL A 16 -14.61 -1.46 3.15
CA VAL A 16 -14.13 -2.85 3.22
C VAL A 16 -15.15 -3.74 3.92
N GLU A 17 -15.28 -4.95 3.40
CA GLU A 17 -16.02 -6.01 4.07
C GLU A 17 -15.16 -6.66 5.16
N PRO A 18 -15.75 -7.37 6.14
CA PRO A 18 -14.99 -8.12 7.14
C PRO A 18 -14.04 -9.14 6.48
N GLY A 19 -12.76 -9.07 6.80
CA GLY A 19 -11.76 -9.95 6.20
C GLY A 19 -10.32 -9.59 6.56
N LYS A 20 -9.38 -10.22 5.87
CA LYS A 20 -7.95 -9.92 5.96
C LYS A 20 -7.51 -9.16 4.72
N TYR A 21 -6.80 -8.07 4.94
CA TYR A 21 -6.22 -7.23 3.91
C TYR A 21 -4.73 -7.04 4.16
N TRP A 22 -3.96 -6.85 3.09
CA TRP A 22 -2.54 -6.53 3.17
C TRP A 22 -2.36 -5.07 2.85
N TRP A 23 -2.00 -4.27 3.86
CA TRP A 23 -1.76 -2.84 3.69
C TRP A 23 -0.37 -2.57 3.10
N CYS A 24 -0.28 -1.59 2.19
CA CYS A 24 1.00 -1.19 1.63
C CYS A 24 1.78 -0.27 2.59
N SER A 25 2.89 -0.75 3.12
CA SER A 25 3.78 0.04 4.00
C SER A 25 4.98 0.68 3.28
N CYS A 26 5.31 0.23 2.07
CA CYS A 26 6.47 0.74 1.32
C CYS A 26 6.14 1.94 0.40
N GLY A 27 4.86 2.22 0.17
CA GLY A 27 4.42 3.29 -0.72
C GLY A 27 4.60 3.04 -2.22
N LYS A 28 5.10 1.86 -2.62
CA LYS A 28 5.42 1.54 -4.03
C LYS A 28 4.36 0.72 -4.76
N SER A 29 3.27 0.34 -4.09
CA SER A 29 2.20 -0.41 -4.75
C SER A 29 1.47 0.45 -5.79
N ALA A 30 1.12 -0.13 -6.92
CA ALA A 30 0.19 0.42 -7.90
C ALA A 30 -1.29 0.22 -7.49
N MET A 31 -1.56 -0.57 -6.46
CA MET A 31 -2.90 -0.92 -5.96
C MET A 31 -3.17 -0.33 -4.57
N GLN A 32 -2.66 0.88 -4.29
CA GLN A 32 -2.89 1.56 -3.01
C GLN A 32 -4.38 1.60 -2.64
N PRO A 33 -4.75 1.43 -1.36
CA PRO A 33 -3.88 1.32 -0.18
C PRO A 33 -3.33 -0.10 0.09
N PHE A 34 -3.60 -1.06 -0.79
CA PHE A 34 -3.26 -2.46 -0.57
C PHE A 34 -1.91 -2.84 -1.16
N CYS A 35 -1.32 -3.92 -0.66
CA CYS A 35 -0.05 -4.44 -1.11
C CYS A 35 -0.23 -5.33 -2.35
N ASP A 36 0.57 -5.08 -3.38
CA ASP A 36 0.66 -5.88 -4.61
C ASP A 36 2.00 -6.64 -4.77
N GLY A 37 2.90 -6.54 -3.80
CA GLY A 37 4.22 -7.18 -3.84
C GLY A 37 5.35 -6.33 -4.42
N SER A 38 5.09 -5.09 -4.84
CA SER A 38 6.11 -4.18 -5.41
C SER A 38 7.28 -3.87 -4.44
N HIS A 39 7.10 -4.12 -3.14
CA HIS A 39 8.16 -4.00 -2.13
C HIS A 39 9.32 -4.99 -2.33
N ARG A 40 9.15 -6.03 -3.16
CA ARG A 40 10.17 -7.07 -3.41
C ARG A 40 11.14 -6.71 -4.54
N ASN A 41 10.82 -5.74 -5.38
CA ASN A 41 11.63 -5.37 -6.55
C ASN A 41 12.80 -4.43 -6.18
N LEU A 42 13.36 -4.60 -4.97
CA LEU A 42 14.33 -3.69 -4.34
C LEU A 42 15.37 -4.41 -3.51
#